data_AF-A0A3P3XRC0-F1
#
_entry.id   AF-A0A3P3XRC0-F1
#
_cell.length_a   1.000
_cell.length_b   1.000
_cell.length_c   1.000
_cell.angle_alpha   90.00
_cell.angle_beta   90.00
_cell.angle_gamma   90.00
#
_symmetry.space_group_name_H-M   'P 1'
#
loop_
_entity.id
_entity.type
_entity.pdbx_description
1 polymer ?
#
loop_
_entity_poly.entity_id
_entity_poly.type
_entity_poly.pdbx_seq_one_letter_code
_entity_poly.pdbx_strand_id
1 'polypeptide(L)'
;MKIEATKQQLIEFLESHVLTPVEHHIGADETIKRKVRATRMHLNNLRSAEEVEDFFWNTMASDHGIDSYIRIRAIGGITFEDVRQEFKSPYGRTKANYFNK
;
A
#
# COMPACT_ATOMS: atom_id res chain seq x y z
N MET A 1 12.24 -17.16 -16.16
CA MET A 1 10.97 -17.50 -15.46
C MET A 1 10.53 -16.23 -14.74
N LYS A 2 9.38 -15.65 -15.07
CA LYS A 2 8.83 -14.53 -14.28
C LYS A 2 8.29 -15.13 -12.98
N ILE A 3 8.81 -14.72 -11.84
CA ILE A 3 8.21 -15.05 -10.54
C ILE A 3 7.06 -14.07 -10.35
N GLU A 4 5.87 -14.58 -10.07
CA GLU A 4 4.69 -13.75 -9.85
C GLU A 4 4.37 -13.80 -8.35
N ALA A 5 4.25 -12.64 -7.72
CA ALA A 5 3.91 -12.59 -6.30
C ALA A 5 2.47 -13.08 -6.08
N THR A 6 2.28 -13.86 -5.03
CA THR A 6 0.96 -14.24 -4.54
C THR A 6 0.28 -13.05 -3.86
N LYS A 7 -1.05 -13.11 -3.73
CA LYS A 7 -1.83 -12.15 -2.92
C LYS A 7 -1.20 -11.95 -1.55
N GLN A 8 -0.86 -13.05 -0.88
CA GLN A 8 -0.34 -13.03 0.48
C GLN A 8 1.02 -12.33 0.57
N GLN A 9 1.92 -12.57 -0.38
CA GLN A 9 3.23 -11.89 -0.42
C GLN A 9 3.08 -10.38 -0.63
N LEU A 10 2.15 -9.94 -1.48
CA LEU A 10 1.89 -8.51 -1.68
C LEU A 10 1.31 -7.85 -0.43
N ILE A 11 0.40 -8.54 0.28
CA ILE A 11 -0.15 -8.05 1.54
C ILE A 11 0.94 -7.99 2.62
N GLU A 12 1.76 -9.03 2.75
CA GLU A 12 2.88 -9.08 3.69
C GLU A 12 3.92 -7.98 3.43
N PHE A 13 4.19 -7.68 2.16
CA PHE A 13 5.00 -6.54 1.79
C PHE A 13 4.41 -5.23 2.34
N LEU A 14 3.13 -4.97 2.07
CA LEU A 14 2.48 -3.75 2.56
C LEU A 14 2.38 -3.70 4.09
N GLU A 15 2.15 -4.84 4.74
CA GLU A 15 2.13 -4.93 6.20
C GLU A 15 3.48 -4.57 6.81
N SER A 16 4.55 -5.17 6.30
CA SER A 16 5.90 -5.01 6.86
C SER A 16 6.52 -3.65 6.56
N HIS A 17 6.26 -3.07 5.38
CA HIS A 17 6.90 -1.84 4.93
C HIS A 17 6.07 -0.58 5.23
N VAL A 18 4.74 -0.71 5.32
CA VAL A 18 3.85 0.45 5.47
C VAL A 18 2.93 0.30 6.68
N LEU A 19 2.04 -0.68 6.69
CA LEU A 19 0.91 -0.68 7.62
C LEU A 19 1.35 -0.84 9.08
N THR A 20 2.18 -1.84 9.37
CA THR A 20 2.67 -2.08 10.73
C THR A 20 3.57 -0.93 11.23
N PRO A 21 4.56 -0.43 10.45
CA PRO A 21 5.34 0.75 10.84
C PRO A 21 4.48 1.99 11.13
N VAL A 22 3.48 2.26 10.29
CA VAL A 22 2.59 3.42 10.46
C VAL A 22 1.69 3.25 11.68
N GLU A 23 1.11 2.07 11.91
CA GLU A 23 0.22 1.82 13.05
C GLU A 23 0.95 1.97 14.40
N HIS A 24 2.22 1.60 14.46
CA HIS A 24 3.05 1.64 15.67
C HIS A 24 3.92 2.89 15.78
N HIS A 25 3.82 3.82 14.83
CA HIS A 25 4.59 5.05 14.86
C HIS A 25 4.23 5.89 16.09
N ILE A 26 5.20 6.53 16.74
CA ILE A 26 4.97 7.31 17.98
C ILE A 26 3.99 8.48 17.78
N GLY A 27 3.93 9.02 16.56
CA GLY A 27 3.00 10.07 16.14
C GLY A 27 1.63 9.57 15.65
N ALA A 28 1.37 8.27 15.61
CA ALA A 28 0.12 7.73 15.09
C ALA A 28 -1.05 7.96 16.06
N ASP A 29 -1.98 8.81 15.66
CA ASP A 29 -3.25 9.01 16.36
C ASP A 29 -4.27 7.90 16.03
N GLU A 30 -5.41 7.90 16.71
CA GLU A 30 -6.48 6.92 16.48
C GLU A 30 -7.09 6.99 15.08
N THR A 31 -6.98 8.14 14.39
CA THR A 31 -7.45 8.29 13.01
C THR A 31 -6.53 7.52 12.06
N ILE A 32 -5.21 7.68 12.21
CA ILE A 32 -4.21 6.97 11.43
C ILE A 32 -4.34 5.47 11.67
N LYS A 33 -4.42 5.02 12.93
CA LYS A 33 -4.60 3.60 13.26
C LYS A 33 -5.88 3.03 12.66
N ARG A 34 -7.00 3.78 12.71
CA ARG A 34 -8.26 3.35 12.09
C ARG A 34 -8.14 3.19 10.59
N LYS A 35 -7.46 4.12 9.91
CA LYS A 35 -7.20 4.04 8.46
C LYS A 35 -6.35 2.83 8.11
N VAL A 36 -5.28 2.58 8.87
CA VAL A 36 -4.44 1.39 8.68
C VAL A 36 -5.26 0.11 8.81
N ARG A 37 -6.07 -0.01 9.86
CA ARG A 37 -6.94 -1.18 10.08
C ARG A 37 -7.96 -1.37 8.95
N ALA A 38 -8.55 -0.27 8.47
CA ALA A 38 -9.47 -0.31 7.34
C ALA A 38 -8.77 -0.78 6.04
N THR A 39 -7.57 -0.27 5.77
CA THR A 39 -6.74 -0.72 4.64
C THR A 39 -6.40 -2.20 4.75
N ARG A 40 -5.96 -2.66 5.93
CA ARG A 40 -5.68 -4.09 6.20
C ARG A 40 -6.90 -4.98 5.96
N MET A 41 -8.06 -4.57 6.46
CA MET A 41 -9.32 -5.29 6.21
C MET A 41 -9.67 -5.34 4.72
N HIS A 42 -9.51 -4.23 4.00
CA HIS A 42 -9.77 -4.17 2.57
C HIS A 42 -8.85 -5.13 1.81
N LEU A 43 -7.55 -5.07 2.05
CA LEU A 43 -6.55 -5.95 1.43
C LEU A 43 -6.86 -7.44 1.65
N ASN A 44 -7.24 -7.81 2.88
CA ASN A 44 -7.59 -9.20 3.21
C ASN A 44 -8.83 -9.70 2.46
N ASN A 45 -9.76 -8.80 2.11
CA ASN A 45 -10.97 -9.13 1.36
C ASN A 45 -10.76 -9.21 -0.16
N LEU A 46 -9.61 -8.79 -0.69
CA LEU A 46 -9.28 -8.92 -2.12
C LEU A 46 -9.10 -10.39 -2.49
N ARG A 47 -9.40 -10.77 -3.73
CA ARG A 47 -9.47 -12.17 -4.18
C ARG A 47 -8.17 -12.66 -4.82
N SER A 48 -7.36 -11.75 -5.34
CA SER A 48 -6.18 -12.10 -6.14
C SER A 48 -5.01 -11.14 -5.90
N ALA A 49 -3.83 -11.52 -6.41
CA ALA A 49 -2.66 -10.65 -6.43
C ALA A 49 -2.91 -9.41 -7.31
N GLU A 50 -3.62 -9.57 -8.43
CA GLU A 50 -3.95 -8.47 -9.34
C GLU A 50 -4.84 -7.42 -8.67
N GLU A 51 -5.82 -7.85 -7.87
CA GLU A 51 -6.66 -6.91 -7.12
C GLU A 51 -5.84 -6.12 -6.07
N VAL A 52 -4.83 -6.74 -5.46
CA VAL A 52 -3.91 -6.05 -4.53
C VAL A 52 -3.04 -5.02 -5.26
N GLU A 53 -2.54 -5.37 -6.45
CA GLU A 53 -1.81 -4.42 -7.29
C GLU A 53 -2.70 -3.23 -7.70
N ASP A 54 -3.92 -3.50 -8.15
CA ASP A 54 -4.88 -2.47 -8.52
C ASP A 54 -5.24 -1.57 -7.34
N PHE A 55 -5.46 -2.16 -6.16
CA PHE A 55 -5.67 -1.42 -4.93
C PHE A 55 -4.50 -0.49 -4.63
N PHE A 56 -3.26 -0.99 -4.74
CA PHE A 56 -2.05 -0.21 -4.47
C PHE A 56 -1.95 1.02 -5.37
N TRP A 57 -2.07 0.83 -6.70
CA TRP A 57 -1.95 1.92 -7.67
C TRP A 57 -3.12 2.91 -7.60
N ASN A 58 -4.34 2.42 -7.44
CA ASN A 58 -5.53 3.28 -7.40
C ASN A 58 -5.63 4.08 -6.10
N THR A 59 -5.17 3.51 -4.97
CA THR A 59 -5.18 4.20 -3.68
C THR A 59 -4.37 5.49 -3.75
N MET A 60 -3.15 5.45 -4.30
CA MET A 60 -2.29 6.64 -4.44
C MET A 60 -2.91 7.78 -5.29
N ALA A 61 -3.86 7.45 -6.18
CA ALA A 61 -4.55 8.43 -7.03
C ALA A 61 -5.92 8.86 -6.49
N SER A 62 -6.39 8.28 -5.38
CA SER A 62 -7.72 8.55 -4.81
C SER A 62 -7.67 9.65 -3.75
N ASP A 63 -8.74 10.42 -3.60
CA ASP A 63 -8.87 11.46 -2.56
C ASP A 63 -8.62 10.90 -1.15
N HIS A 64 -9.15 9.70 -0.88
CA HIS A 64 -8.94 9.02 0.40
C HIS A 64 -7.49 8.58 0.62
N GLY A 65 -6.81 8.16 -0.44
CA GLY A 65 -5.39 7.84 -0.40
C GLY A 65 -4.54 9.08 -0.20
N ILE A 66 -4.85 10.19 -0.88
CA ILE A 66 -4.17 11.48 -0.73
C ILE A 66 -4.32 12.01 0.72
N ASP A 67 -5.52 11.95 1.31
CA ASP A 67 -5.71 12.31 2.74
C ASP A 67 -4.88 11.41 3.66
N SER A 68 -4.82 10.11 3.38
CA SER A 68 -4.02 9.17 4.17
C SER A 68 -2.52 9.44 4.02
N TYR A 69 -2.05 9.74 2.80
CA TYR A 69 -0.69 10.15 2.50
C TYR A 69 -0.30 11.39 3.31
N ILE A 70 -1.10 12.47 3.25
CA ILE A 70 -0.81 13.73 3.96
C ILE A 70 -0.65 13.47 5.47
N ARG A 71 -1.54 12.68 6.06
CA ARG A 71 -1.51 12.35 7.49
C ARG A 71 -0.29 11.51 7.88
N ILE A 72 0.00 10.47 7.10
CA ILE A 72 1.14 9.59 7.35
C ILE A 72 2.46 10.35 7.18
N ARG A 73 2.58 11.18 6.15
CA ARG A 73 3.76 12.04 5.96
C ARG A 73 3.93 13.07 7.07
N ALA A 74 2.85 13.64 7.59
CA ALA A 74 2.90 14.61 8.68
C ALA A 74 3.53 14.02 9.96
N ILE A 75 3.42 12.71 10.17
CA ILE A 75 4.05 12.02 11.29
C ILE A 75 5.42 11.43 10.93
N GLY A 76 5.91 11.61 9.69
CA GLY A 76 7.16 10.99 9.22
C GLY A 76 7.05 9.48 8.94
N GLY A 77 5.83 8.96 8.79
CA GLY A 77 5.60 7.55 8.46
C GLY A 77 5.88 7.22 7.00
N ILE A 78 6.13 5.94 6.74
CA ILE A 78 6.35 5.39 5.39
C ILE A 78 4.99 5.29 4.66
N THR A 79 4.96 5.68 3.40
CA THR A 79 3.74 5.68 2.55
C THR A 79 3.83 4.69 1.40
N PHE A 80 2.73 4.50 0.66
CA PHE A 80 2.72 3.66 -0.53
C PHE A 80 3.64 4.23 -1.62
N GLU A 81 3.71 5.55 -1.72
CA GLU A 81 4.56 6.29 -2.64
C GLU A 81 6.04 6.04 -2.38
N ASP A 82 6.43 5.92 -1.11
CA ASP A 82 7.82 5.65 -0.70
C ASP A 82 8.26 4.25 -1.16
N VAL A 83 7.36 3.26 -1.10
CA VAL A 83 7.68 1.84 -1.42
C VAL A 83 7.35 1.43 -2.86
N ARG A 84 6.85 2.36 -3.69
CA ARG A 84 6.34 2.06 -5.05
C ARG A 84 7.35 1.39 -5.99
N GLN A 85 8.64 1.67 -5.82
CA GLN A 85 9.68 1.07 -6.68
C GLN A 85 9.98 -0.37 -6.26
N GLU A 86 10.02 -0.61 -4.96
CA GLU A 86 10.20 -1.94 -4.38
C GLU A 86 8.99 -2.83 -4.70
N PHE A 87 7.79 -2.26 -4.61
CA PHE A 87 6.54 -2.91 -5.05
C PHE A 87 6.50 -3.24 -6.56
N LYS A 88 7.41 -2.66 -7.38
CA LYS A 88 7.55 -2.93 -8.83
C LYS A 88 8.70 -3.89 -9.21
N SER A 89 9.61 -4.21 -8.28
CA SER A 89 10.71 -5.18 -8.47
C SER A 89 10.13 -6.62 -8.52
N PRO A 90 10.81 -7.74 -8.88
CA PRO A 90 10.17 -9.00 -9.35
C PRO A 90 9.20 -9.74 -8.39
N TYR A 91 8.89 -9.15 -7.24
CA TYR A 91 7.64 -9.35 -6.47
C TYR A 91 6.46 -8.49 -6.98
N GLY A 92 6.60 -7.85 -8.13
CA GLY A 92 5.82 -6.73 -8.61
C GLY A 92 5.93 -6.68 -10.12
N ARG A 93 4.83 -6.99 -10.81
CA ARG A 93 4.82 -6.96 -12.27
C ARG A 93 4.89 -5.51 -12.74
N THR A 94 5.68 -5.27 -13.78
CA THR A 94 5.62 -4.02 -14.53
C THR A 94 4.26 -3.96 -15.24
N LYS A 95 3.24 -3.36 -14.63
CA LYS A 95 2.11 -2.81 -15.40
C LYS A 95 2.62 -1.55 -16.11
N ALA A 96 3.26 -1.76 -17.25
CA ALA A 96 3.39 -0.72 -18.26
C ALA A 96 1.96 -0.37 -18.69
N ASN A 97 1.34 0.66 -18.08
CA ASN A 97 0.22 1.46 -18.65
C ASN A 97 -0.46 2.46 -17.68
N TYR A 98 -0.04 2.67 -16.43
CA TYR A 98 -0.73 3.64 -15.54
C TYR A 98 -0.29 5.12 -15.65
N PHE A 99 0.68 5.46 -16.52
CA PHE A 99 1.13 6.84 -16.69
C PHE A 99 1.17 7.25 -18.17
N ASN A 100 0.00 7.24 -18.81
CA ASN A 100 -0.24 8.00 -20.04
C ASN A 100 -1.65 8.61 -19.98
N LYS A 101 -1.75 9.75 -19.29
CA LYS A 101 -2.69 10.83 -19.60
C LYS A 101 -2.03 12.15 -19.22
#